data_AF-A0A0F8X0Q4-F1
#
_entry.id   AF-A0A0F8X0Q4-F1
#
_cell.length_a   1.000
_cell.length_b   1.000
_cell.length_c   1.000
_cell.angle_alpha   90.00
_cell.angle_beta   90.00
_cell.angle_gamma   90.00
#
_symmetry.space_group_name_H-M   'P 1'
#
loop_
_entity.id
_entity.type
_entity.pdbx_description
1 polymer ?
#
loop_
_entity_poly.entity_id
_entity_poly.type
_entity_poly.pdbx_seq_one_letter_code
_entity_poly.pdbx_strand_id
1 'polypeptide(L)'
;MKITVDIPDADVLVLKNDLLDINDWVQKAVKGKVANCRTRMVQEWLPKLMADPAVDTIPADEDAMLALVVARPDYTDRVARDAAQGA
;
A
#
# COMPACT_ATOMS: atom_id res chain seq x y z
N MET A 1 -2.95 -3.61 12.54
CA MET A 1 -3.58 -4.82 11.97
C MET A 1 -2.61 -5.98 12.05
N LYS A 2 -3.06 -7.20 12.38
CA LYS A 2 -2.25 -8.43 12.37
C LYS A 2 -2.84 -9.38 11.33
N ILE A 3 -1.97 -10.02 10.54
CA ILE A 3 -2.35 -11.02 9.53
C ILE A 3 -1.66 -12.33 9.91
N THR A 4 -2.40 -13.43 9.89
CA THR A 4 -1.89 -14.79 10.05
C THR A 4 -2.08 -15.54 8.73
N VAL A 5 -1.11 -16.38 8.35
CA VAL A 5 -1.18 -17.24 7.16
C VAL A 5 -1.07 -18.69 7.63
N ASP A 6 -2.08 -19.49 7.31
CA ASP A 6 -2.06 -20.93 7.55
C ASP A 6 -1.38 -21.63 6.36
N ILE A 7 -0.32 -22.39 6.64
CA ILE A 7 0.48 -23.09 5.64
C ILE A 7 0.49 -24.58 6.01
N PRO A 8 0.02 -25.49 5.14
CA PRO A 8 0.09 -26.92 5.39
C PRO A 8 1.52 -27.41 5.64
N ASP A 9 1.70 -28.44 6.48
CA ASP A 9 3.02 -28.97 6.84
C ASP A 9 3.87 -29.37 5.62
N ALA A 10 3.23 -29.96 4.60
CA ALA A 10 3.92 -30.32 3.35
C ALA A 10 4.50 -29.09 2.64
N ASP A 11 3.76 -27.98 2.60
CA ASP A 11 4.20 -26.74 1.96
C ASP A 11 5.27 -26.02 2.79
N VAL A 12 5.25 -26.15 4.13
CA VAL A 12 6.34 -25.66 4.99
C VAL A 12 7.67 -26.32 4.63
N LEU A 13 7.66 -27.62 4.29
CA LEU A 13 8.87 -28.33 3.85
C LEU A 13 9.36 -27.82 2.49
N VAL A 14 8.45 -27.61 1.53
CA VAL A 14 8.79 -27.04 0.23
C VAL A 14 9.37 -25.63 0.39
N LEU A 15 8.75 -24.78 1.21
CA LEU A 15 9.26 -23.43 1.45
C LEU A 15 10.64 -23.42 2.10
N LYS A 16 10.91 -24.32 3.06
CA LYS A 16 12.22 -24.43 3.71
C LYS A 16 13.33 -24.95 2.80
N ASN A 17 13.00 -25.53 1.64
CA ASN A 17 13.99 -25.87 0.62
C ASN A 17 14.65 -24.61 0.04
N ASP A 18 13.88 -23.52 -0.13
CA ASP A 18 14.32 -22.30 -0.80
C ASP A 18 14.46 -21.08 0.14
N LEU A 19 13.76 -21.08 1.27
CA LEU A 19 13.72 -19.99 2.24
C LEU A 19 14.41 -20.38 3.56
N LEU A 20 15.24 -19.46 4.07
CA LEU A 20 15.90 -19.61 5.37
C LEU A 20 14.94 -19.39 6.56
N ASP A 21 14.01 -18.44 6.41
CA ASP A 21 12.99 -18.12 7.42
C ASP A 21 11.71 -17.67 6.72
N ILE A 22 10.65 -18.48 6.85
CA ILE A 22 9.35 -18.23 6.23
C ILE A 22 8.69 -16.97 6.81
N ASN A 23 8.76 -16.77 8.12
CA ASN A 23 8.09 -15.65 8.76
C ASN A 23 8.78 -14.33 8.38
N ASP A 24 10.11 -14.28 8.42
CA ASP A 24 10.86 -13.10 7.98
C ASP A 24 10.58 -12.76 6.51
N TRP A 25 10.55 -13.78 5.63
CA TRP A 25 10.22 -13.59 4.22
C TRP A 25 8.81 -12.99 4.04
N VAL A 26 7.79 -13.53 4.71
CA VAL A 26 6.41 -13.01 4.64
C VAL A 26 6.34 -11.56 5.15
N GLN A 27 6.97 -11.27 6.30
CA GLN A 27 6.97 -9.92 6.86
C GLN A 27 7.65 -8.92 5.92
N LYS A 28 8.78 -9.29 5.32
CA LYS A 28 9.50 -8.45 4.34
C LYS A 28 8.69 -8.26 3.05
N ALA A 29 8.03 -9.30 2.55
CA ALA A 29 7.18 -9.22 1.38
C ALA A 29 6.02 -8.22 1.58
N VAL A 30 5.34 -8.29 2.72
CA VAL A 30 4.26 -7.35 3.08
C VAL A 30 4.80 -5.92 3.21
N LYS A 31 5.93 -5.72 3.91
CA LYS A 31 6.58 -4.39 4.02
C LYS A 31 6.95 -3.82 2.65
N GLY A 32 7.52 -4.64 1.77
CA GLY A 32 7.87 -4.24 0.40
C GLY A 32 6.64 -3.85 -0.41
N LYS A 33 5.53 -4.57 -0.26
CA LYS A 33 4.26 -4.22 -0.90
C LYS A 33 3.72 -2.88 -0.40
N VAL A 34 3.76 -2.65 0.92
CA VAL A 34 3.35 -1.36 1.52
C VAL A 34 4.18 -0.21 0.96
N ALA A 35 5.51 -0.35 0.93
CA ALA A 35 6.40 0.67 0.38
C ALA A 35 6.07 1.01 -1.08
N ASN A 36 5.91 0.00 -1.94
CA ASN A 36 5.52 0.18 -3.34
C ASN A 36 4.15 0.87 -3.48
N CYS A 37 3.17 0.50 -2.65
CA CYS A 37 1.86 1.15 -2.64
C CYS A 37 1.94 2.63 -2.22
N ARG A 38 2.76 2.96 -1.21
CA ARG A 38 3.01 4.35 -0.82
C ARG A 38 3.65 5.16 -1.95
N THR A 39 4.69 4.62 -2.61
CA THR A 39 5.32 5.27 -3.78
C THR A 39 4.32 5.56 -4.89
N ARG A 40 3.47 4.58 -5.26
CA ARG A 40 2.44 4.79 -6.30
C ARG A 40 1.44 5.87 -5.91
N MET A 41 1.04 5.90 -4.64
CA MET A 41 0.12 6.90 -4.13
C MET A 41 0.72 8.31 -4.21
N VAL A 42 1.98 8.48 -3.83
CA VAL A 42 2.70 9.75 -3.99
C VAL A 42 2.77 10.16 -5.47
N GLN A 43 3.17 9.24 -6.35
CA GLN A 43 3.28 9.51 -7.80
C GLN A 43 1.96 9.93 -8.43
N GLU A 44 0.85 9.31 -8.01
CA GLU A 44 -0.49 9.64 -8.52
C GLU A 44 -0.99 10.99 -7.98
N TRP A 45 -0.81 11.24 -6.68
CA TRP A 45 -1.47 12.35 -6.00
C TRP A 45 -0.66 13.63 -5.98
N LEU A 46 0.67 13.58 -5.97
CA LEU A 46 1.50 14.79 -6.01
C LEU A 46 1.13 15.73 -7.18
N PRO A 47 1.03 15.26 -8.45
CA PRO A 47 0.64 16.15 -9.55
C PRO A 47 -0.81 16.64 -9.42
N LYS A 48 -1.73 15.84 -8.87
CA LYS A 48 -3.12 16.26 -8.63
C LYS A 48 -3.19 17.39 -7.60
N LEU A 49 -2.45 17.26 -6.51
CA LEU A 49 -2.35 18.27 -5.46
C LEU A 49 -1.69 19.55 -5.97
N MET A 50 -0.62 19.45 -6.76
CA MET A 50 0.05 20.61 -7.37
C MET A 50 -0.83 21.38 -8.35
N ALA A 51 -1.79 20.71 -8.98
CA ALA A 51 -2.75 21.30 -9.90
C ALA A 51 -4.03 21.81 -9.23
N ASP A 52 -4.23 21.51 -7.94
CA ASP A 52 -5.44 21.86 -7.21
C ASP A 52 -5.32 23.27 -6.60
N PRO A 53 -6.09 24.27 -7.09
CA PRO A 53 -5.99 25.64 -6.59
C PRO A 53 -6.47 25.80 -5.15
N ALA A 54 -7.15 24.80 -4.57
CA ALA A 54 -7.56 24.81 -3.17
C ALA A 54 -6.47 24.27 -2.22
N VAL A 55 -5.32 23.82 -2.76
CA VAL A 55 -4.20 23.30 -1.98
C VAL A 55 -3.10 24.35 -1.90
N ASP A 56 -3.00 25.04 -0.75
CA ASP A 56 -1.99 26.08 -0.53
C ASP A 56 -0.59 25.51 -0.23
N THR A 57 -0.53 24.35 0.43
CA THR A 57 0.74 23.74 0.86
C THR A 57 0.70 22.22 0.76
N ILE A 58 1.78 21.62 0.25
CA ILE A 58 1.98 20.16 0.22
C ILE A 58 3.08 19.78 1.21
N PRO A 59 2.83 18.88 2.17
CA PRO A 59 3.85 18.38 3.09
C PRO A 59 5.00 17.69 2.34
N ALA A 60 6.24 17.95 2.76
CA ALA A 60 7.42 17.25 2.25
C ALA A 60 7.65 15.89 2.91
N ASP A 61 7.08 15.68 4.09
CA ASP A 61 7.06 14.38 4.77
C ASP A 61 6.04 13.45 4.12
N GLU A 62 6.47 12.23 3.79
CA GLU A 62 5.65 11.27 3.06
C GLU A 62 4.42 10.83 3.86
N ASP A 63 4.55 10.61 5.18
CA ASP A 63 3.42 10.21 6.02
C ASP A 63 2.38 11.33 6.11
N ALA A 64 2.82 12.57 6.29
CA ALA A 64 1.95 13.74 6.27
C ALA A 64 1.27 13.93 4.91
N MET A 65 1.97 13.71 3.79
CA MET A 65 1.40 13.78 2.45
C MET A 65 0.33 12.70 2.24
N LEU A 66 0.60 11.45 2.64
CA LEU A 66 -0.37 10.36 2.53
C LEU A 66 -1.60 10.62 3.41
N ALA A 67 -1.40 11.15 4.63
CA ALA A 67 -2.48 11.57 5.52
C ALA A 67 -3.35 12.67 4.88
N LEU A 68 -2.73 13.66 4.25
CA LEU A 68 -3.44 14.70 3.49
C LEU A 68 -4.31 14.07 2.39
N VAL A 69 -3.75 13.14 1.62
CA VAL A 69 -4.49 12.49 0.52
C VAL A 69 -5.70 11.71 1.03
N VAL A 70 -5.53 10.84 2.03
CA VAL A 70 -6.65 10.00 2.52
C VAL A 70 -7.75 10.81 3.22
N ALA A 71 -7.43 12.02 3.68
CA ALA A 71 -8.40 12.93 4.28
C ALA A 71 -9.23 13.71 3.24
N ARG A 72 -8.85 13.68 1.96
CA ARG A 72 -9.57 14.40 0.92
C ARG A 72 -10.95 13.77 0.64
N PRO A 73 -11.96 14.58 0.32
CA PRO A 73 -13.31 14.09 0.03
C PRO A 73 -13.41 13.29 -1.27
N ASP A 74 -12.49 13.50 -2.21
CA ASP A 74 -12.41 12.79 -3.50
C ASP A 74 -11.55 11.51 -3.44
N TYR A 75 -10.94 11.21 -2.28
CA TYR A 75 -10.21 9.96 -2.10
C TYR A 75 -11.17 8.78 -2.01
N THR A 76 -10.87 7.74 -2.78
CA THR A 76 -11.58 6.46 -2.76
C THR A 76 -10.57 5.33 -2.75
N ASP A 77 -10.82 4.28 -1.98
CA ASP A 77 -9.99 3.08 -2.02
C ASP A 77 -10.17 2.31 -3.34
N ARG A 78 -9.35 1.29 -3.56
CA ARG A 78 -9.38 0.53 -4.81
C ARG A 78 -10.73 -0.17 -5.04
N VAL A 79 -11.40 -0.64 -3.97
CA VAL A 79 -12.69 -1.32 -4.07
C VAL A 79 -13.75 -0.34 -4.57
N ALA A 80 -13.82 0.85 -3.97
CA ALA A 80 -14.74 1.90 -4.39
C ALA A 80 -14.47 2.37 -5.83
N ARG A 81 -13.19 2.51 -6.22
CA ARG A 81 -12.83 2.86 -7.60
C ARG A 81 -13.26 1.80 -8.61
N ASP A 82 -13.00 0.53 -8.32
CA ASP A 82 -13.34 -0.56 -9.23
C ASP A 82 -14.88 -0.74 -9.32
N ALA A 83 -15.59 -0.58 -8.21
CA ALA A 83 -17.07 -0.57 -8.21
C ALA A 83 -17.65 0.58 -9.04
N ALA A 84 -17.04 1.76 -9.01
CA ALA A 84 -17.47 2.91 -9.81
C ALA A 84 -17.15 2.77 -11.31
N GLN A 85 -16.14 1.97 -11.68
CA GLN A 85 -15.71 1.78 -13.06
C GLN A 85 -16.49 0.68 -13.80
N GLY A 86 -17.26 -0.15 -13.08
CA GLY A 86 -17.99 -1.29 -13.64
C GLY A 86 -17.03 -2.42 -14.00
N ALA A 87 -17.29 -3.62 -13.47
CA ALA A 87 -16.49 -4.83 -13.70
C ALA A 87 -16.30 -5.15 -15.19
#